data_AF-A0A1Z1F7N2-F1
#
_entry.id   AF-A0A1Z1F7N2-F1
#
_cell.length_a   1.000
_cell.length_b   1.000
_cell.length_c   1.000
_cell.angle_alpha   90.00
_cell.angle_beta   90.00
_cell.angle_gamma   90.00
#
_symmetry.space_group_name_H-M   'P 1'
#
loop_
_entity.id
_entity.type
_entity.pdbx_description
1 polymer ?
#
loop_
_entity_poly.entity_id
_entity_poly.type
_entity_poly.pdbx_seq_one_letter_code
_entity_poly.pdbx_strand_id
1 'polypeptide(L)'
;YIDPDDGIAPPAEVPPPIDAKAAKADESDDDEEESGDASDDEEEAESGPDPVIAQQRFGAVADQMEITRKALKKFGREDKNSIAELVALAELFMPIKLVPKQFEGLVERVRSALDRLRAQERAIMQLCVRDARMPRADFLRQFPGNEVDESWTDALAK
;
A
#
# COMPACT_ATOMS: atom_id res chain seq x y z
N TYR A 1 -15.07 2.66 24.25
CA TYR A 1 -13.66 2.47 24.60
C TYR A 1 -13.29 1.07 24.15
N ILE A 2 -12.44 1.02 23.11
CA ILE A 2 -11.59 -0.05 22.51
C ILE A 2 -11.97 -1.53 22.73
N ASP A 3 -12.14 -2.29 21.64
CA ASP A 3 -12.03 -3.76 21.65
C ASP A 3 -10.54 -4.15 21.46
N PRO A 4 -9.96 -5.01 22.31
CA PRO A 4 -8.53 -5.17 22.54
C PRO A 4 -7.86 -6.28 21.72
N ASP A 5 -8.24 -6.45 20.46
CA ASP A 5 -7.58 -7.39 19.53
C ASP A 5 -7.55 -6.84 18.10
N ASP A 6 -7.09 -5.59 17.95
CA ASP A 6 -6.60 -5.08 16.66
C ASP A 6 -5.28 -5.81 16.36
N GLY A 7 -5.41 -7.06 15.89
CA GLY A 7 -4.37 -8.04 15.58
C GLY A 7 -3.50 -7.63 14.40
N ILE A 8 -2.90 -6.44 14.46
CA ILE A 8 -1.80 -6.05 13.62
C ILE A 8 -0.56 -6.68 14.27
N ALA A 9 -0.16 -7.83 13.72
CA ALA A 9 1.18 -8.37 13.97
C ALA A 9 2.21 -7.25 13.84
N PRO A 10 3.22 -7.17 14.74
CA PRO A 10 4.21 -6.11 14.67
C PRO A 10 4.84 -6.10 13.27
N PRO A 11 5.05 -4.93 12.65
CA PRO A 11 5.70 -4.87 11.35
C PRO A 11 7.05 -5.56 11.45
N ALA A 12 7.25 -6.54 10.55
CA ALA A 12 8.48 -7.30 10.46
C ALA A 12 9.68 -6.33 10.40
N GLU A 13 10.64 -6.60 11.28
CA GLU A 13 11.88 -5.88 11.46
C GLU A 13 12.60 -5.70 10.12
N VAL A 14 12.80 -4.44 9.71
CA VAL A 14 13.51 -4.10 8.47
C VAL A 14 14.97 -4.53 8.66
N PRO A 15 15.54 -5.42 7.81
CA PRO A 15 16.92 -5.83 7.98
C PRO A 15 17.86 -4.63 7.76
N PRO A 16 18.95 -4.53 8.52
CA PRO A 16 19.83 -3.36 8.50
C PRO A 16 20.51 -3.19 7.14
N PRO A 17 20.84 -1.94 6.74
CA PRO A 17 21.64 -1.69 5.55
C PRO A 17 23.04 -2.30 5.73
N ILE A 18 23.47 -3.11 4.76
CA ILE A 18 24.84 -3.60 4.67
C ILE A 18 25.74 -2.47 4.17
N ASP A 19 26.55 -1.89 5.06
CA ASP A 19 27.59 -0.92 4.73
C ASP A 19 28.67 -1.56 3.85
N ALA A 20 28.87 -1.02 2.64
CA ALA A 20 30.02 -1.33 1.81
C ALA A 20 31.18 -0.38 2.15
N LYS A 21 32.05 -0.79 3.08
CA LYS A 21 33.45 -0.31 3.17
C LYS A 21 34.36 -1.47 2.73
N ALA A 22 35.04 -1.36 1.60
CA ALA A 22 36.30 -0.63 1.36
C ALA A 22 37.44 -1.64 1.15
N ALA A 23 38.03 -1.63 -0.04
CA ALA A 23 39.30 -2.30 -0.33
C ALA A 23 40.06 -1.52 -1.41
N LYS A 24 40.98 -0.65 -0.97
CA LYS A 24 42.44 -0.73 -1.19
C LYS A 24 43.09 0.66 -1.29
N ALA A 25 44.18 0.78 -0.55
CA ALA A 25 45.19 1.82 -0.55
C ALA A 25 46.08 1.74 -1.81
N ASP A 26 46.67 2.87 -2.24
CA ASP A 26 48.11 3.13 -2.10
C ASP A 26 48.45 4.61 -2.37
N GLU A 27 49.59 5.06 -1.81
CA GLU A 27 50.12 6.42 -1.61
C GLU A 27 50.67 7.16 -2.85
N SER A 28 50.68 8.51 -2.80
CA SER A 28 51.88 9.36 -2.98
C SER A 28 51.56 10.85 -2.70
N ASP A 29 52.33 11.44 -1.78
CA ASP A 29 52.81 12.85 -1.63
C ASP A 29 52.96 13.61 -2.98
N ASP A 30 52.98 14.95 -3.10
CA ASP A 30 53.02 16.14 -2.22
C ASP A 30 52.89 17.36 -3.18
N ASP A 31 52.31 18.48 -2.73
CA ASP A 31 52.69 19.89 -3.00
C ASP A 31 51.51 20.87 -2.86
N GLU A 32 51.76 21.87 -2.02
CA GLU A 32 50.92 22.99 -1.60
C GLU A 32 50.65 24.02 -2.72
N GLU A 33 49.51 24.73 -2.64
CA GLU A 33 49.37 26.21 -2.68
C GLU A 33 47.94 26.64 -3.09
N GLU A 34 47.21 27.11 -2.08
CA GLU A 34 46.29 28.27 -2.03
C GLU A 34 45.52 28.75 -3.29
N SER A 35 44.19 28.59 -3.28
CA SER A 35 43.22 29.70 -3.43
C SER A 35 41.79 29.16 -3.46
N GLY A 36 41.02 29.51 -2.43
CA GLY A 36 39.63 29.08 -2.24
C GLY A 36 38.60 29.77 -3.15
N ASP A 37 37.40 29.19 -3.06
CA ASP A 37 36.13 29.57 -3.67
C ASP A 37 35.81 28.96 -5.05
N ALA A 38 35.78 27.63 -5.09
CA ALA A 38 34.79 26.91 -5.86
C ALA A 38 33.87 26.21 -4.85
N SER A 39 32.79 26.88 -4.46
CA SER A 39 31.68 26.21 -3.77
C SER A 39 31.13 25.16 -4.74
N ASP A 40 31.66 23.97 -4.56
CA ASP A 40 31.17 22.66 -4.97
C ASP A 40 29.65 22.70 -5.10
N ASP A 41 29.18 22.91 -6.34
CA ASP A 41 27.87 22.45 -6.76
C ASP A 41 28.04 20.93 -6.77
N GLU A 42 27.87 20.35 -5.57
CA GLU A 42 27.56 18.95 -5.38
C GLU A 42 26.33 18.70 -6.26
N GLU A 43 26.58 18.42 -7.54
CA GLU A 43 25.68 17.66 -8.38
C GLU A 43 25.41 16.41 -7.57
N GLU A 44 24.33 16.46 -6.80
CA GLU A 44 23.59 15.33 -6.28
C GLU A 44 23.38 14.42 -7.48
N ALA A 45 24.37 13.58 -7.77
CA ALA A 45 24.19 12.31 -8.42
C ALA A 45 23.39 11.46 -7.43
N GLU A 46 22.15 11.87 -7.19
CA GLU A 46 21.02 11.00 -6.93
C GLU A 46 20.90 10.12 -8.18
N SER A 47 21.87 9.22 -8.35
CA SER A 47 21.79 8.14 -9.29
C SER A 47 20.65 7.28 -8.77
N GLY A 48 19.45 7.60 -9.23
CA GLY A 48 18.26 6.79 -9.04
C GLY A 48 18.51 5.35 -9.49
N PRO A 49 17.55 4.44 -9.23
CA PRO A 49 17.68 3.06 -9.65
C PRO A 49 18.04 3.00 -11.14
N ASP A 50 19.00 2.13 -11.50
CA ASP A 50 19.46 1.96 -12.89
C ASP A 50 18.25 1.93 -13.84
N PRO A 51 18.17 2.87 -14.80
CA PRO A 51 16.99 3.05 -15.63
C PRO A 51 16.63 1.78 -16.42
N VAL A 52 17.61 0.96 -16.80
CA VAL A 52 17.38 -0.28 -17.55
C VAL A 52 16.74 -1.33 -16.64
N ILE A 53 17.29 -1.51 -15.42
CA ILE A 53 16.74 -2.45 -14.44
C ILE A 53 15.37 -1.99 -13.95
N ALA A 54 15.19 -0.68 -13.74
CA ALA A 54 13.91 -0.09 -13.37
C ALA A 54 12.86 -0.34 -14.45
N GLN A 55 13.20 -0.08 -15.73
CA GLN A 55 12.29 -0.34 -16.85
C GLN A 55 11.89 -1.83 -16.93
N GLN A 56 12.83 -2.75 -16.71
CA GLN A 56 12.51 -4.18 -16.69
C GLN A 56 11.56 -4.54 -15.53
N ARG A 57 11.83 -4.05 -14.31
CA ARG A 57 10.98 -4.33 -13.14
C ARG A 57 9.58 -3.75 -13.28
N PHE A 58 9.47 -2.48 -13.68
CA PHE A 58 8.18 -1.83 -13.90
C PHE A 58 7.44 -2.42 -15.12
N GLY A 59 8.16 -2.86 -16.15
CA GLY A 59 7.62 -3.59 -17.28
C GLY A 59 6.97 -4.92 -16.83
N ALA A 60 7.68 -5.72 -16.04
CA ALA A 60 7.14 -6.97 -15.49
C ALA A 60 5.88 -6.74 -14.64
N VAL A 61 5.86 -5.68 -13.81
CA VAL A 61 4.67 -5.30 -13.04
C VAL A 61 3.52 -4.88 -13.97
N ALA A 62 3.78 -4.11 -15.03
CA ALA A 62 2.77 -3.67 -15.97
C ALA A 62 2.14 -4.85 -16.75
N ASP A 63 2.96 -5.80 -17.19
CA ASP A 63 2.52 -7.01 -17.89
C ASP A 63 1.63 -7.87 -16.97
N GLN A 64 2.10 -8.11 -15.74
CA GLN A 64 1.33 -8.87 -14.75
C GLN A 64 0.03 -8.14 -14.40
N MET A 65 0.03 -6.80 -14.30
CA MET A 65 -1.17 -6.01 -14.05
C MET A 65 -2.22 -6.20 -15.15
N GLU A 66 -1.82 -6.34 -16.41
CA GLU A 66 -2.76 -6.62 -17.51
C GLU A 66 -3.38 -8.02 -17.37
N ILE A 67 -2.58 -9.02 -17.00
CA ILE A 67 -3.06 -10.40 -16.76
C ILE A 67 -4.07 -10.39 -15.60
N THR A 68 -3.72 -9.78 -14.47
CA THR A 68 -4.60 -9.65 -13.31
C THR A 68 -5.90 -8.93 -13.69
N ARG A 69 -5.85 -7.85 -14.47
CA ARG A 69 -7.06 -7.14 -14.95
C ARG A 69 -7.96 -8.03 -15.80
N LYS A 70 -7.39 -8.85 -16.69
CA LYS A 70 -8.15 -9.80 -17.51
C LYS A 70 -8.80 -10.88 -16.65
N ALA A 71 -8.08 -11.42 -15.66
CA ALA A 71 -8.61 -12.40 -14.72
C ALA A 71 -9.77 -11.82 -13.89
N LEU A 72 -9.59 -10.63 -13.32
CA LEU A 72 -10.62 -9.94 -12.54
C LEU A 72 -11.90 -9.68 -13.35
N LYS A 73 -11.77 -9.31 -14.64
CA LYS A 73 -12.92 -9.09 -15.51
C LYS A 73 -13.64 -10.40 -15.86
N LYS A 74 -12.92 -11.51 -15.99
CA LYS A 74 -13.48 -12.79 -16.43
C LYS A 74 -14.10 -13.60 -15.29
N PHE A 75 -13.46 -13.62 -14.13
CA PHE A 75 -13.84 -14.50 -13.02
C PHE A 75 -14.35 -13.75 -11.78
N GLY A 76 -14.16 -12.42 -11.71
CA GLY A 76 -14.44 -11.64 -10.51
C GLY A 76 -13.29 -11.67 -9.51
N ARG A 77 -13.40 -10.88 -8.43
CA ARG A 77 -12.30 -10.68 -7.46
C ARG A 77 -12.07 -11.85 -6.51
N GLU A 78 -13.13 -12.58 -6.18
CA GLU A 78 -13.11 -13.66 -5.18
C GLU A 78 -12.74 -15.03 -5.77
N ASP A 79 -12.61 -15.14 -7.09
CA ASP A 79 -12.23 -16.40 -7.73
C ASP A 79 -10.76 -16.74 -7.49
N LYS A 80 -10.46 -18.03 -7.31
CA LYS A 80 -9.11 -18.54 -7.01
C LYS A 80 -8.09 -18.15 -8.08
N ASN A 81 -8.49 -18.08 -9.35
CA ASN A 81 -7.59 -17.69 -10.42
C ASN A 81 -7.24 -16.20 -10.31
N SER A 82 -8.23 -15.34 -10.06
CA SER A 82 -8.01 -13.91 -9.84
C SER A 82 -7.15 -13.62 -8.62
N ILE A 83 -7.34 -14.38 -7.53
CA ILE A 83 -6.52 -14.28 -6.32
C ILE A 83 -5.08 -14.67 -6.62
N ALA A 84 -4.84 -15.76 -7.35
CA ALA A 84 -3.49 -16.19 -7.74
C ALA A 84 -2.76 -15.09 -8.56
N GLU A 85 -3.44 -14.49 -9.53
CA GLU A 85 -2.85 -13.40 -10.34
C GLU A 85 -2.62 -12.12 -9.54
N LEU A 86 -3.45 -11.83 -8.52
CA LEU A 86 -3.25 -10.72 -7.59
C LEU A 86 -2.04 -10.94 -6.69
N VAL A 87 -1.83 -12.18 -6.21
CA VAL A 87 -0.66 -12.54 -5.39
C VAL A 87 0.62 -12.42 -6.22
N ALA A 88 0.63 -12.93 -7.45
CA ALA A 88 1.77 -12.78 -8.35
C ALA A 88 2.10 -11.31 -8.63
N LEU A 89 1.09 -10.45 -8.81
CA LEU A 89 1.30 -9.01 -8.95
C LEU A 89 1.92 -8.39 -7.68
N ALA A 90 1.49 -8.82 -6.50
CA ALA A 90 2.01 -8.33 -5.22
C ALA A 90 3.48 -8.76 -5.00
N GLU A 91 3.84 -9.98 -5.38
CA GLU A 91 5.21 -10.49 -5.30
C GLU A 91 6.19 -9.70 -6.18
N LEU A 92 5.74 -9.24 -7.35
CA LEU A 92 6.53 -8.35 -8.22
C LEU A 92 6.62 -6.92 -7.67
N PHE A 93 5.57 -6.44 -6.99
CA PHE A 93 5.51 -5.07 -6.45
C PHE A 93 6.29 -4.92 -5.14
N MET A 94 6.28 -5.93 -4.26
CA MET A 94 6.85 -5.87 -2.91
C MET A 94 8.33 -5.46 -2.82
N PRO A 95 9.24 -5.91 -3.72
CA PRO A 95 10.66 -5.53 -3.67
C PRO A 95 10.94 -4.09 -4.11
N ILE A 96 9.93 -3.35 -4.61
CA ILE A 96 10.09 -1.98 -5.07
C ILE A 96 10.14 -1.05 -3.86
N LYS A 97 11.33 -0.48 -3.62
CA LYS A 97 11.49 0.58 -2.62
C LYS A 97 11.02 1.90 -3.21
N LEU A 98 9.88 2.38 -2.74
CA LEU A 98 9.32 3.67 -3.13
C LEU A 98 9.97 4.80 -2.32
N VAL A 99 10.09 5.97 -2.94
CA VAL A 99 10.45 7.21 -2.24
C VAL A 99 9.44 7.47 -1.12
N PRO A 100 9.87 7.87 0.10
CA PRO A 100 8.98 8.03 1.25
C PRO A 100 7.70 8.83 0.96
N LYS A 101 7.81 9.95 0.24
CA LYS A 101 6.65 10.78 -0.16
C LYS A 101 5.62 10.02 -1.00
N GLN A 102 6.07 9.13 -1.90
CA GLN A 102 5.17 8.31 -2.72
C GLN A 102 4.52 7.20 -1.90
N PHE A 103 5.27 6.58 -0.99
CA PHE A 103 4.75 5.58 -0.07
C PHE A 103 3.67 6.17 0.86
N GLU A 104 3.93 7.32 1.47
CA GLU A 104 2.96 8.05 2.30
C GLU A 104 1.68 8.36 1.51
N GLY A 105 1.81 8.83 0.27
CA GLY A 105 0.67 9.07 -0.61
C GLY A 105 -0.17 7.82 -0.91
N LEU A 106 0.46 6.65 -1.03
CA LEU A 106 -0.26 5.38 -1.20
C LEU A 106 -0.97 4.95 0.09
N VAL A 107 -0.30 5.04 1.23
CA VAL A 107 -0.89 4.72 2.54
C VAL A 107 -2.10 5.61 2.83
N GLU A 108 -1.99 6.91 2.55
CA GLU A 108 -3.07 7.86 2.77
C GLU A 108 -4.30 7.54 1.92
N ARG A 109 -4.12 7.13 0.66
CA ARG A 109 -5.24 6.70 -0.20
C ARG A 109 -5.98 5.50 0.39
N VAL A 110 -5.26 4.53 0.95
CA VAL A 110 -5.86 3.35 1.59
C VAL A 110 -6.61 3.75 2.87
N ARG A 111 -5.99 4.56 3.73
CA ARG A 111 -6.61 5.05 4.97
C ARG A 111 -7.87 5.86 4.68
N SER A 112 -7.80 6.80 3.74
CA SER A 112 -8.94 7.61 3.31
C SER A 112 -10.10 6.77 2.77
N ALA A 113 -9.81 5.70 2.02
CA ALA A 113 -10.85 4.77 1.55
C ALA A 113 -11.55 4.03 2.71
N LEU A 114 -10.78 3.57 3.70
CA LEU A 114 -11.32 2.93 4.90
C LEU A 114 -12.14 3.90 5.76
N ASP A 115 -11.69 5.14 5.91
CA ASP A 115 -12.41 6.16 6.66
C ASP A 115 -13.74 6.52 6.00
N ARG A 116 -13.76 6.59 4.66
CA ARG A 116 -15.00 6.75 3.88
C ARG A 116 -15.94 5.57 4.09
N LEU A 117 -15.44 4.33 4.06
CA LEU A 117 -16.24 3.13 4.32
C LEU A 117 -16.86 3.18 5.72
N ARG A 118 -16.05 3.42 6.75
CA ARG A 118 -16.51 3.54 8.15
C ARG A 118 -17.49 4.69 8.35
N ALA A 119 -17.37 5.78 7.61
CA ALA A 119 -18.35 6.87 7.64
C ALA A 119 -19.71 6.40 7.10
N GLN A 120 -19.74 5.63 6.02
CA GLN A 120 -20.98 5.05 5.49
C GLN A 120 -21.58 4.02 6.45
N GLU A 121 -20.78 3.12 7.00
CA GLU A 121 -21.25 2.12 7.98
C GLU A 121 -21.89 2.80 9.20
N ARG A 122 -21.26 3.86 9.72
CA ARG A 122 -21.83 4.64 10.84
C ARG A 122 -23.11 5.36 10.44
N ALA A 123 -23.17 5.93 9.24
CA ALA A 123 -24.38 6.59 8.75
C ALA A 123 -25.55 5.60 8.63
N ILE A 124 -25.32 4.43 8.05
CA ILE A 124 -26.30 3.35 7.93
C ILE A 124 -26.75 2.89 9.32
N MET A 125 -25.81 2.65 10.24
CA MET A 125 -26.14 2.26 11.62
C MET A 125 -27.01 3.32 12.32
N GLN A 126 -26.72 4.61 12.14
CA GLN A 126 -27.55 5.67 12.72
C GLN A 126 -28.96 5.66 12.13
N LEU A 127 -29.10 5.51 10.82
CA LEU A 127 -30.42 5.44 10.16
C LEU A 127 -31.22 4.23 10.65
N CYS A 128 -30.62 3.03 10.71
CA CYS A 128 -31.32 1.82 11.14
C CYS A 128 -31.66 1.84 12.65
N VAL A 129 -30.70 2.19 13.51
CA VAL A 129 -30.87 2.06 14.97
C VAL A 129 -31.62 3.24 15.57
N ARG A 130 -31.30 4.47 15.15
CA ARG A 130 -31.89 5.69 15.72
C ARG A 130 -33.21 6.04 15.05
N ASP A 131 -33.20 6.09 13.72
CA ASP A 131 -34.31 6.66 12.95
C ASP A 131 -35.38 5.60 12.64
N ALA A 132 -34.97 4.38 12.24
CA ALA A 132 -35.86 3.23 12.03
C ALA A 132 -36.14 2.40 13.30
N ARG A 133 -35.58 2.79 14.46
CA ARG A 133 -35.78 2.15 15.78
C ARG A 133 -35.41 0.66 15.84
N MET A 134 -34.50 0.19 14.99
CA MET A 134 -33.98 -1.18 15.08
C MET A 134 -33.14 -1.36 16.35
N PRO A 135 -33.29 -2.47 17.10
CA PRO A 135 -32.36 -2.80 18.18
C PRO A 135 -30.92 -2.92 17.68
N ARG A 136 -29.97 -2.27 18.38
CA ARG A 136 -28.55 -2.27 17.98
C ARG A 136 -27.96 -3.68 17.83
N ALA A 137 -28.36 -4.60 18.72
CA ALA A 137 -27.89 -5.98 18.67
C ALA A 137 -28.30 -6.69 17.37
N ASP A 138 -29.52 -6.42 16.87
CA ASP A 138 -30.02 -7.00 15.63
C ASP A 138 -29.31 -6.42 14.41
N PHE A 139 -29.00 -5.12 14.42
CA PHE A 139 -28.19 -4.51 13.38
C PHE A 139 -26.80 -5.16 13.30
N LEU A 140 -26.10 -5.26 14.44
CA LEU A 140 -24.74 -5.82 14.48
C LEU A 140 -24.70 -7.31 14.06
N ARG A 141 -25.80 -8.04 14.25
CA ARG A 141 -25.91 -9.43 13.80
C ARG A 141 -26.21 -9.57 12.31
N GLN A 142 -27.02 -8.67 11.76
CA GLN A 142 -27.58 -8.82 10.40
C GLN A 142 -26.86 -8.00 9.34
N PHE A 143 -26.22 -6.89 9.70
CA PHE A 143 -25.55 -6.03 8.74
C PHE A 143 -24.32 -6.69 8.08
N PRO A 144 -23.46 -7.42 8.81
CA PRO A 144 -22.33 -8.10 8.18
C PRO A 144 -22.78 -9.10 7.11
N GLY A 145 -22.21 -9.01 5.91
CA GLY A 145 -22.58 -9.83 4.75
C GLY A 145 -23.75 -9.30 3.92
N ASN A 146 -24.44 -8.26 4.37
CA ASN A 146 -25.49 -7.56 3.62
C ASN A 146 -25.08 -6.12 3.26
N GLU A 147 -23.78 -5.77 3.37
CA GLU A 147 -23.34 -4.36 3.27
C GLU A 147 -23.59 -3.74 1.88
N VAL A 148 -23.69 -4.59 0.85
CA VAL A 148 -23.90 -4.20 -0.55
C VAL A 148 -25.23 -4.70 -1.12
N ASP A 149 -26.05 -5.38 -0.30
CA ASP A 149 -27.36 -5.89 -0.73
C ASP A 149 -28.43 -4.82 -0.51
N GLU A 150 -28.83 -4.15 -1.60
CA GLU A 150 -29.89 -3.13 -1.57
C GLU A 150 -31.25 -3.71 -1.13
N SER A 151 -31.49 -5.00 -1.35
CA SER A 151 -32.75 -5.67 -1.03
C SER A 151 -32.87 -6.11 0.43
N TRP A 152 -31.77 -6.11 1.19
CA TRP A 152 -31.76 -6.48 2.60
C TRP A 152 -32.71 -5.59 3.43
N THR A 153 -32.76 -4.30 3.12
CA THR A 153 -33.61 -3.34 3.83
C THR A 153 -35.10 -3.57 3.59
N ASP A 154 -35.48 -4.04 2.40
CA ASP A 154 -36.88 -4.37 2.07
C ASP A 154 -37.39 -5.58 2.87
N ALA A 155 -36.50 -6.54 3.15
CA ALA A 155 -36.83 -7.70 3.97
C ALA A 155 -37.11 -7.34 5.43
N LEU A 156 -36.58 -6.20 5.92
CA LEU A 156 -36.74 -5.72 7.29
C LEU A 156 -38.01 -4.87 7.49
N ALA A 157 -38.62 -4.37 6.41
CA ALA A 157 -39.77 -3.47 6.45
C ALA A 157 -41.14 -4.20 6.46
N LYS A 158 -41.15 -5.54 6.51
CA LYS A 158 -42.35 -6.39 6.61
C LYS A 158 -42.62 -6.80 8.06
#